data_AF-A0A377DLX5-F1
#
_entry.id   AF-A0A377DLX5-F1
#
_cell.length_a   1.000
_cell.length_b   1.000
_cell.length_c   1.000
_cell.angle_alpha   90.00
_cell.angle_beta   90.00
_cell.angle_gamma   90.00
#
_symmetry.space_group_name_H-M   'P 1'
#
loop_
_entity.id
_entity.type
_entity.pdbx_description
1 polymer ?
#
loop_
_entity_poly.entity_id
_entity_poly.type
_entity_poly.pdbx_seq_one_letter_code
_entity_poly.pdbx_strand_id
1 'polypeptide(L)' 'MKNDVISPEFDENGRPLRRIRSFVRRQGRLTKGQEHALENYWPVMGVEFSEDMLDFPRAFWP' A
#
# COMPACT_ATOMS: atom_id res chain seq x y z
N MET A 1 21.57 -7.90 18.89
CA MET A 1 20.74 -8.86 18.14
C MET A 1 19.80 -8.13 17.20
N LYS A 2 19.77 -8.47 15.90
CA LYS A 2 18.71 -8.03 14.99
C LYS A 2 17.54 -9.01 15.17
N ASN A 3 16.41 -8.55 15.69
CA ASN A 3 15.17 -9.31 15.63
C ASN A 3 14.64 -9.17 14.20
N ASP A 4 15.09 -10.05 13.32
CA ASP A 4 14.55 -10.13 11.97
C ASP A 4 13.12 -10.62 12.10
N VAL A 5 12.18 -9.70 11.85
CA VAL A 5 10.75 -10.00 11.98
C VAL A 5 10.46 -11.23 11.13
N ILE A 6 11.13 -11.45 10.00
CA ILE A 6 10.81 -12.45 8.96
C ILE A 6 11.53 -13.81 9.16
N SER A 7 12.14 -14.09 10.32
CA SER A 7 12.73 -15.41 10.54
C SER A 7 11.67 -16.53 10.50
N PRO A 8 11.85 -17.59 9.68
CA PRO A 8 10.95 -18.74 9.65
C PRO A 8 11.17 -19.60 10.90
N GLU A 9 10.08 -19.93 11.59
CA GLU A 9 10.05 -20.96 12.63
C GLU A 9 9.51 -22.25 12.01
N PHE A 10 9.97 -23.43 12.45
CA PHE A 10 9.56 -24.73 11.91
C PHE A 10 8.95 -25.61 13.01
N ASP A 11 7.99 -26.47 12.64
CA ASP A 11 7.49 -27.51 13.54
C ASP A 11 8.45 -28.71 13.65
N GLU A 12 8.09 -29.70 14.48
CA GLU A 12 8.88 -30.92 14.69
C GLU A 12 9.07 -31.75 13.41
N ASN A 13 8.24 -31.54 12.38
CA ASN A 13 8.31 -32.18 11.09
C ASN A 13 9.05 -31.32 10.04
N GLY A 14 9.65 -30.21 10.44
CA GLY A 14 10.38 -29.30 9.57
C GLY A 14 9.48 -28.44 8.67
N ARG A 15 8.19 -28.26 9.00
CA ARG A 15 7.25 -27.45 8.22
C ARG A 15 7.25 -26.00 8.71
N PRO A 16 7.25 -25.00 7.81
CA PRO A 16 7.30 -23.59 8.21
C PRO A 16 5.99 -23.15 8.88
N LEU A 17 6.11 -22.50 10.04
CA LEU A 17 5.00 -21.95 10.81
C LEU A 17 4.63 -20.56 10.29
N ARG A 18 3.37 -20.38 9.83
CA ARG A 18 2.82 -19.07 9.45
C ARG A 18 2.23 -18.34 10.65
N ARG A 19 3.01 -17.45 11.27
CA ARG A 19 2.50 -16.56 12.31
C ARG A 19 1.70 -15.40 11.71
N ILE A 20 0.52 -15.13 12.26
CA ILE A 20 -0.18 -13.87 12.04
C ILE A 20 0.63 -12.76 12.70
N ARG A 21 0.87 -11.66 11.96
CA ARG A 21 1.66 -10.53 12.43
C ARG A 21 0.81 -9.28 12.42
N SER A 22 0.94 -8.50 13.49
CA SER A 22 0.34 -7.16 13.55
C SER A 22 1.34 -6.15 13.00
N PHE A 23 0.90 -5.32 12.06
CA PHE A 23 1.70 -4.26 11.48
C PHE A 23 1.08 -2.90 11.83
N VAL A 24 1.91 -1.95 12.22
CA VAL A 24 1.49 -0.56 12.41
C VAL A 24 1.66 0.18 11.08
N ARG A 25 0.62 0.91 10.64
CA ARG A 25 0.73 1.80 9.47
C ARG A 25 1.70 2.93 9.81
N ARG A 26 2.80 3.07 9.06
CA ARG A 26 3.60 4.30 9.11
C ARG A 26 2.90 5.34 8.25
N GLN A 27 2.21 6.28 8.88
CA GLN A 27 1.73 7.48 8.18
C GLN A 27 2.91 8.45 7.96
N GLY A 28 2.84 9.25 6.90
CA GLY A 28 3.71 10.43 6.74
C GLY A 28 5.06 10.22 6.05
N ARG A 29 5.29 9.13 5.30
CA ARG A 29 6.47 9.04 4.42
C ARG A 29 6.07 8.60 3.02
N LEU A 30 5.66 9.57 2.21
CA LEU A 30 5.65 9.39 0.77
C LEU A 30 7.08 9.08 0.32
N THR A 31 7.24 8.11 -0.57
CA THR A 31 8.51 7.99 -1.30
C THR A 31 8.64 9.18 -2.25
N LYS A 32 9.86 9.52 -2.66
CA LYS A 32 10.08 10.60 -3.65
C LYS A 32 9.25 10.42 -4.92
N GLY A 33 9.05 9.16 -5.35
CA GLY A 33 8.22 8.85 -6.51
C GLY A 33 6.72 9.09 -6.26
N GLN A 34 6.24 8.80 -5.05
CA GLN A 34 4.86 9.10 -4.67
C GLN A 34 4.61 10.60 -4.57
N GLU A 35 5.54 11.36 -3.99
CA GLU A 35 5.49 12.82 -3.93
C GLU A 35 5.47 13.43 -5.35
N HIS A 36 6.41 13.05 -6.21
CA HIS A 36 6.45 13.49 -7.60
C HIS A 36 5.15 13.16 -8.35
N ALA A 37 4.57 11.98 -8.12
CA ALA A 37 3.32 11.59 -8.78
C ALA A 37 2.13 12.45 -8.34
N LEU A 38 2.04 12.77 -7.04
CA LEU A 38 1.02 13.67 -6.52
C LEU A 38 1.21 15.09 -7.08
N GLU A 39 2.44 15.58 -7.19
CA GLU A 39 2.68 16.94 -7.70
C GLU A 39 2.41 17.06 -9.21
N ASN A 40 2.86 16.09 -10.01
CA ASN A 40 2.92 16.26 -11.46
C ASN A 40 1.79 15.55 -12.21
N TYR A 41 1.21 14.49 -11.64
CA TYR A 41 0.18 13.69 -12.33
C TYR A 41 -1.21 13.84 -11.71
N TRP A 42 -1.33 14.12 -10.40
CA TRP A 42 -2.63 14.35 -9.77
C TRP A 42 -3.46 15.45 -10.46
N PRO A 43 -2.88 16.60 -10.89
CA PRO A 43 -3.69 17.64 -11.53
C PRO A 43 -4.36 17.23 -12.84
N VAL A 44 -3.87 16.16 -13.50
CA VAL A 44 -4.35 15.71 -14.82
C VAL A 44 -5.07 14.37 -14.73
N MET A 45 -4.68 13.51 -13.80
CA MET A 45 -5.20 12.14 -13.65
C MET A 45 -5.88 11.87 -12.30
N GLY A 46 -5.85 12.82 -11.39
CA GLY A 46 -6.49 12.73 -10.08
C GLY A 46 -8.00 12.82 -10.18
N VAL A 47 -8.67 12.17 -9.23
CA VAL A 47 -10.11 12.29 -9.03
C VAL A 47 -10.33 13.04 -7.73
N GLU A 48 -10.79 14.28 -7.84
CA GLU A 48 -11.17 15.07 -6.68
C GLU A 48 -12.43 14.50 -6.03
N PHE A 49 -12.54 14.69 -4.72
CA PHE A 49 -13.70 14.24 -3.98
C PHE A 49 -14.94 15.06 -4.37
N SER A 50 -16.06 14.35 -4.58
CA SER A 50 -17.41 14.93 -4.73
C SER A 50 -18.40 14.07 -3.95
N GLU A 51 -19.53 14.68 -3.56
CA GLU A 51 -20.67 13.95 -2.98
C GLU A 51 -21.47 13.17 -4.05
N ASP A 52 -21.26 13.49 -5.32
CA ASP A 52 -21.90 12.80 -6.43
C ASP A 52 -21.33 11.40 -6.66
N MET A 53 -22.17 10.51 -7.21
CA MET A 53 -21.72 9.18 -7.61
C MET A 53 -20.75 9.27 -8.79
N LEU A 54 -19.57 8.67 -8.65
CA LEU A 54 -18.55 8.64 -9.69
C LEU A 54 -18.97 7.77 -10.88
N ASP A 55 -19.01 8.36 -12.08
CA ASP A 55 -19.19 7.66 -13.34
C ASP A 55 -17.84 7.09 -13.84
N PHE A 56 -17.59 5.81 -13.55
CA PHE A 56 -16.32 5.14 -13.85
C PHE A 56 -15.99 5.05 -15.35
N PRO A 57 -16.92 4.62 -16.24
CA PRO A 57 -16.66 4.64 -17.68
C PRO A 57 -16.19 6.01 -18.17
N ARG A 58 -16.87 7.09 -17.75
CA ARG A 58 -16.47 8.44 -18.14
C ARG A 58 -15.13 8.87 -17.54
N ALA A 59 -14.84 8.46 -16.31
CA ALA A 59 -13.65 8.90 -15.59
C ALA A 59 -12.35 8.20 -16.04
N PHE A 60 -12.42 6.96 -16.57
CA PHE A 60 -11.22 6.14 -16.80
C PHE A 60 -11.13 5.48 -18.18
N TRP A 61 -12.17 5.52 -19.02
CA TRP A 61 -12.18 4.88 -20.33
C TRP A 61 -12.13 5.94 -21.46
N PRO A 62 -11.40 5.68 -22.57
CA PRO A 62 -11.32 6.60 -23.72
C PRO A 62 -12.62 6.74 -24.53
#